data_AF-A0A7C3M0S7-F1
#
_entry.id   AF-A0A7C3M0S7-F1
#
_cell.length_a   1.000
_cell.length_b   1.000
_cell.length_c   1.000
_cell.angle_alpha   90.00
_cell.angle_beta   90.00
_cell.angle_gamma   90.00
#
_symmetry.space_group_name_H-M   'P 1'
#
loop_
_entity.id
_entity.type
_entity.pdbx_description
1 polymer ?
#
loop_
_entity_poly.entity_id
_entity_poly.type
_entity_poly.pdbx_seq_one_letter_code
_entity_poly.pdbx_strand_id
1 'polypeptide(L)'
;MLIVSSTVAIIFLISSIYILSQIDDFSIVVPQFDVQKFGYSFLIIFWSIVGWEVIGNYSNDVKETKTIKYAVIFSAISVSVIYSFIALAVCFGDFALKEVESFKLVWLIEPIFGQYSDFLLAIVSLILCIGTLILFVGGVARLIFALSEKKTNFITMKTAKKLKNGTPIGALNVLSFIYVVTLYLVYIDILTLDNLVAFADGFFISNAIIGLVTAIILFEKSFLRYAAFVLTFLFASILLFSNIYILCIILVLFLFTYFKNR
;
A
#
# COMPACT_ATOMS: atom_id res chain seq x y z
N MET A 1 -6.54 -15.92 5.21
CA MET A 1 -5.73 -14.68 5.13
C MET A 1 -5.32 -14.17 6.50
N LEU A 2 -6.26 -13.85 7.40
CA LEU A 2 -5.94 -13.31 8.74
C LEU A 2 -4.91 -14.15 9.52
N ILE A 3 -5.11 -15.46 9.59
CA ILE A 3 -4.19 -16.38 10.28
C ILE A 3 -2.78 -16.23 9.71
N VAL A 4 -2.65 -16.31 8.38
CA VAL A 4 -1.35 -16.22 7.71
C VAL A 4 -0.71 -14.85 7.93
N SER A 5 -1.43 -13.74 7.76
CA SER A 5 -0.87 -12.41 8.01
C SER A 5 -0.42 -12.22 9.46
N SER A 6 -1.19 -12.74 10.43
CA SER A 6 -0.83 -12.68 11.85
C SER A 6 0.38 -13.57 12.17
N THR A 7 0.45 -14.77 11.62
CA THR A 7 1.61 -15.66 11.76
C THR A 7 2.87 -15.01 11.20
N VAL A 8 2.77 -14.37 10.05
CA VAL A 8 3.91 -13.72 9.38
C VAL A 8 4.38 -12.50 10.17
N ALA A 9 3.45 -11.67 10.63
CA ALA A 9 3.74 -10.56 11.54
C ALA A 9 4.52 -11.02 12.78
N ILE A 10 4.09 -12.13 13.41
CA ILE A 10 4.75 -12.70 14.58
C ILE A 10 6.14 -13.25 14.21
N ILE A 11 6.26 -13.98 13.11
CA ILE A 11 7.53 -14.53 12.62
C ILE A 11 8.55 -13.41 12.43
N PHE A 12 8.20 -12.37 11.68
CA PHE A 12 9.12 -11.26 11.43
C PHE A 12 9.44 -10.45 12.69
N LEU A 13 8.48 -10.28 13.59
CA LEU A 13 8.71 -9.60 14.86
C LEU A 13 9.70 -10.39 15.74
N ILE A 14 9.47 -11.69 15.95
CA ILE A 14 10.36 -12.55 16.75
C ILE A 14 11.75 -12.61 16.10
N SER A 15 11.80 -12.76 14.78
CA SER A 15 13.06 -12.81 14.04
C SER A 15 13.86 -11.51 14.20
N SER A 16 13.18 -10.37 14.09
CA SER A 16 13.82 -9.06 14.27
C SER A 16 14.33 -8.87 15.70
N ILE A 17 13.56 -9.27 16.71
CA ILE A 17 13.99 -9.23 18.12
C ILE A 17 15.19 -10.14 18.34
N TYR A 18 15.18 -11.35 17.76
CA TYR A 18 16.27 -12.32 17.90
C TYR A 18 17.57 -11.82 17.28
N ILE A 19 17.51 -11.20 16.09
CA ILE A 19 18.67 -10.56 15.45
C ILE A 19 19.18 -9.42 16.34
N LEU A 20 18.30 -8.52 16.78
CA LEU A 20 18.68 -7.39 17.62
C LEU A 20 19.29 -7.81 18.97
N SER A 21 18.92 -8.97 19.50
CA SER A 21 19.46 -9.48 20.77
C SER A 21 20.88 -10.06 20.65
N GLN A 22 21.36 -10.31 19.43
CA GLN A 22 22.71 -10.82 19.15
C GLN A 22 23.70 -9.72 18.78
N ILE A 23 23.27 -8.47 18.75
CA ILE A 23 24.10 -7.33 18.34
C ILE A 23 24.76 -6.75 19.58
N ASP A 24 26.09 -6.81 19.58
CA ASP A 24 26.90 -6.25 20.67
C ASP A 24 27.21 -4.75 20.47
N ASP A 25 27.23 -4.26 19.22
CA ASP A 25 27.54 -2.86 18.90
C ASP A 25 26.58 -2.26 17.88
N PHE A 26 26.03 -1.09 18.20
CA PHE A 26 25.09 -0.34 17.37
C PHE A 26 25.84 0.76 16.62
N SER A 27 26.53 0.38 15.54
CA SER A 27 27.19 1.36 14.66
C SER A 27 26.23 1.85 13.57
N ILE A 28 25.99 3.17 13.53
CA ILE A 28 25.20 3.81 12.46
C ILE A 28 26.17 4.44 11.48
N VAL A 29 26.26 3.87 10.27
CA VAL A 29 26.92 4.54 9.15
C VAL A 29 25.91 5.51 8.55
N VAL A 30 26.15 6.81 8.71
CA VAL A 30 25.32 7.84 8.08
C VAL A 30 25.64 7.87 6.58
N PRO A 31 24.72 7.48 5.70
CA PRO A 31 24.97 7.54 4.27
C PRO A 31 25.04 8.99 3.80
N GLN A 32 25.68 9.25 2.65
CA GLN A 32 25.63 10.56 2.02
C GLN A 32 24.17 10.96 1.75
N PHE A 33 23.79 12.14 2.24
CA PHE A 33 22.42 12.62 2.13
C PHE A 33 22.12 13.14 0.72
N ASP A 34 21.29 12.41 0.00
CA ASP A 34 20.74 12.80 -1.30
C ASP A 34 19.24 13.00 -1.16
N VAL A 35 18.80 14.26 -1.31
CA VAL A 35 17.40 14.67 -1.14
C VAL A 35 16.47 13.92 -2.09
N GLN A 36 16.91 13.65 -3.32
CA GLN A 36 16.09 13.00 -4.33
C GLN A 36 15.89 11.52 -4.00
N LYS A 37 16.96 10.82 -3.61
CA LYS A 37 16.87 9.42 -3.18
C LYS A 37 16.05 9.29 -1.91
N PHE A 38 16.23 10.21 -0.96
CA PHE A 38 15.47 10.23 0.28
C PHE A 38 13.97 10.40 0.04
N GLY A 39 13.59 11.36 -0.81
CA GLY A 39 12.19 11.59 -1.18
C GLY A 39 11.57 10.42 -1.94
N TYR A 40 12.32 9.80 -2.86
CA TYR A 40 11.86 8.62 -3.59
C TYR A 40 11.67 7.40 -2.66
N SER A 41 12.56 7.21 -1.69
CA SER A 41 12.40 6.19 -0.65
C SER A 41 11.14 6.43 0.20
N PHE A 42 10.83 7.69 0.55
CA PHE A 42 9.57 8.01 1.23
C PHE A 42 8.34 7.75 0.37
N LEU A 43 8.45 7.93 -0.94
CA LEU A 43 7.38 7.59 -1.86
C LEU A 43 7.15 6.08 -1.84
N ILE A 44 8.19 5.26 -2.03
CA ILE A 44 8.07 3.79 -2.02
C ILE A 44 7.62 3.27 -0.65
N ILE A 45 8.12 3.83 0.47
CA ILE A 45 7.73 3.36 1.81
C ILE A 45 6.26 3.66 2.11
N PHE A 46 5.63 4.60 1.39
CA PHE A 46 4.20 4.87 1.52
C PHE A 46 3.38 3.60 1.26
N TRP A 47 3.79 2.78 0.27
CA TRP A 47 3.20 1.48 -0.03
C TRP A 47 3.09 0.55 1.18
N SER A 48 4.00 0.69 2.16
CA SER A 48 3.97 -0.12 3.38
C SER A 48 2.74 0.13 4.25
N ILE A 49 2.13 1.31 4.13
CA ILE A 49 0.95 1.74 4.89
C ILE A 49 -0.33 1.62 4.04
N VAL A 50 -0.21 1.69 2.71
CA VAL A 50 -1.34 1.56 1.76
C VAL A 50 -2.14 0.28 2.00
N GLY A 51 -3.46 0.37 1.88
CA GLY A 51 -4.39 -0.73 2.06
C GLY A 51 -5.52 -0.44 3.04
N TRP A 52 -5.43 0.67 3.79
CA TRP A 52 -6.55 1.13 4.62
C TRP A 52 -7.78 1.51 3.77
N GLU A 53 -7.60 1.87 2.50
CA GLU A 53 -8.67 2.27 1.58
C GLU A 53 -9.65 1.14 1.32
N VAL A 54 -9.16 -0.11 1.37
CA VAL A 54 -9.99 -1.30 1.20
C VAL A 54 -11.03 -1.40 2.33
N ILE A 55 -10.73 -0.91 3.53
CA ILE A 55 -11.63 -0.95 4.68
C ILE A 55 -12.95 -0.22 4.36
N GLY A 56 -12.90 0.89 3.64
CA GLY A 56 -14.09 1.62 3.20
C GLY A 56 -14.99 0.82 2.26
N ASN A 57 -14.42 -0.03 1.41
CA ASN A 57 -15.20 -0.85 0.46
C ASN A 57 -15.94 -2.02 1.14
N TYR A 58 -15.56 -2.34 2.38
CA TYR A 58 -16.15 -3.42 3.18
C TYR A 58 -16.80 -2.90 4.47
N SER A 59 -16.87 -1.59 4.68
CA SER A 59 -17.40 -1.02 5.92
C SER A 59 -18.87 -1.38 6.17
N ASN A 60 -19.65 -1.55 5.09
CA ASN A 60 -21.05 -1.94 5.16
C ASN A 60 -21.26 -3.41 5.56
N ASP A 61 -20.22 -4.24 5.45
CA ASP A 61 -20.26 -5.65 5.84
C ASP A 61 -19.98 -5.83 7.35
N VAL A 62 -19.58 -4.76 8.04
CA VAL A 62 -19.30 -4.77 9.48
C VAL A 62 -20.53 -4.27 10.25
N LYS A 63 -20.99 -5.07 11.21
CA LYS A 63 -22.19 -4.77 12.01
C LYS A 63 -22.07 -3.48 12.83
N GLU A 64 -20.89 -3.23 13.41
CA GLU A 64 -20.65 -2.10 14.30
C GLU A 64 -19.50 -1.21 13.81
N THR A 65 -19.78 0.08 13.65
CA THR A 65 -18.79 1.08 13.19
C THR A 65 -17.64 1.24 14.18
N LYS A 66 -17.88 1.03 15.48
CA LYS A 66 -16.85 1.06 16.52
C LYS A 66 -15.78 -0.02 16.30
N THR A 67 -16.17 -1.21 15.84
CA THR A 67 -15.24 -2.30 15.54
C THR A 67 -14.26 -1.90 14.46
N ILE A 68 -14.71 -1.20 13.42
CA ILE A 68 -13.83 -0.67 12.36
C ILE A 68 -12.80 0.28 12.96
N LYS A 69 -13.23 1.24 13.79
CA LYS A 69 -12.32 2.20 14.43
C LYS A 69 -11.24 1.51 15.27
N TYR A 70 -11.63 0.58 16.14
CA TYR A 70 -10.68 -0.14 16.99
C TYR A 70 -9.74 -1.04 16.17
N ALA A 71 -10.26 -1.71 15.14
CA ALA A 71 -9.45 -2.54 14.26
C ALA A 71 -8.40 -1.72 13.50
N VAL A 72 -8.77 -0.54 12.98
CA VAL A 72 -7.85 0.38 12.30
C VAL A 72 -6.75 0.83 13.26
N ILE A 73 -7.10 1.29 14.47
CA ILE A 73 -6.12 1.75 15.47
C ILE A 73 -5.17 0.61 15.84
N PHE A 74 -5.71 -0.58 16.13
CA PHE A 74 -4.91 -1.76 16.47
C PHE A 74 -3.96 -2.15 15.33
N SER A 75 -4.46 -2.15 14.08
CA SER A 75 -3.64 -2.47 12.91
C SER A 75 -2.52 -1.45 12.70
N ALA A 76 -2.80 -0.15 12.84
CA ALA A 76 -1.81 0.90 12.70
C ALA A 76 -0.69 0.78 13.74
N ILE A 77 -1.05 0.53 15.01
CA ILE A 77 -0.06 0.31 16.08
C ILE A 77 0.76 -0.95 15.82
N SER A 78 0.09 -2.07 15.51
CA SER A 78 0.76 -3.35 15.29
C SER A 78 1.76 -3.28 14.12
N VAL A 79 1.34 -2.75 12.97
CA VAL A 79 2.19 -2.59 11.79
C VAL A 79 3.37 -1.65 12.09
N SER A 80 3.12 -0.52 12.75
CA SER A 80 4.18 0.43 13.09
C SER A 80 5.25 -0.19 13.99
N VAL A 81 4.84 -0.96 15.00
CA VAL A 81 5.77 -1.68 15.89
C VAL A 81 6.58 -2.70 15.08
N ILE A 82 5.91 -3.57 14.32
CA ILE A 82 6.57 -4.63 13.55
C ILE A 82 7.57 -4.04 12.55
N TYR A 83 7.17 -3.04 11.78
CA TYR A 83 8.04 -2.41 10.79
C TYR A 83 9.22 -1.68 11.44
N SER A 84 9.02 -1.08 12.62
CA SER A 84 10.14 -0.46 13.35
C SER A 84 11.17 -1.50 13.77
N PHE A 85 10.75 -2.65 14.30
CA PHE A 85 11.64 -3.75 14.65
C PHE A 85 12.36 -4.32 13.42
N ILE A 86 11.64 -4.52 12.31
CA ILE A 86 12.24 -4.95 11.05
C ILE A 86 13.28 -3.93 10.59
N ALA A 87 12.95 -2.64 10.54
CA ALA A 87 13.88 -1.60 10.11
C ALA A 87 15.15 -1.56 10.97
N LEU A 88 15.00 -1.67 12.30
CA LEU A 88 16.13 -1.76 13.23
C LEU A 88 16.98 -3.01 12.96
N ALA A 89 16.35 -4.18 12.79
CA ALA A 89 17.06 -5.41 12.48
C ALA A 89 17.80 -5.35 11.13
N VAL A 90 17.23 -4.70 10.11
CA VAL A 90 17.91 -4.50 8.82
C VAL A 90 19.09 -3.53 8.95
N CYS A 91 18.92 -2.43 9.69
CA CYS A 91 19.97 -1.44 9.90
C CYS A 91 21.17 -2.03 10.64
N PHE A 92 20.92 -2.66 11.79
CA PHE A 92 21.97 -3.10 12.71
C PHE A 92 22.38 -4.56 12.55
N GLY A 93 21.52 -5.40 11.99
CA GLY A 93 21.82 -6.82 11.79
C GLY A 93 23.04 -7.01 10.89
N ASP A 94 23.88 -7.96 11.30
CA ASP A 94 24.98 -8.46 10.49
C ASP A 94 24.48 -9.62 9.62
N PHE A 95 24.51 -9.41 8.30
CA PHE A 95 24.07 -10.40 7.33
C PHE A 95 25.25 -10.71 6.41
N ALA A 96 25.57 -12.00 6.24
CA ALA A 96 26.81 -12.45 5.61
C ALA A 96 27.09 -11.88 4.21
N LEU A 97 26.05 -11.48 3.47
CA LEU A 97 26.14 -10.96 2.10
C LEU A 97 25.69 -9.49 1.97
N LYS A 98 25.59 -8.75 3.09
CA LYS A 98 25.10 -7.35 3.12
C LYS A 98 25.92 -6.39 2.27
N GLU A 99 27.22 -6.67 2.10
CA GLU A 99 28.13 -5.81 1.33
C GLU A 99 28.12 -6.09 -0.19
N VAL A 100 27.66 -7.28 -0.60
CA VAL A 100 27.79 -7.77 -1.98
C VAL A 100 26.45 -7.82 -2.71
N GLU A 101 25.36 -8.05 -1.98
CA GLU A 101 24.02 -8.21 -2.56
C GLU A 101 23.00 -7.25 -1.94
N SER A 102 21.97 -6.92 -2.73
CA SER A 102 20.78 -6.25 -2.20
C SER A 102 20.13 -7.10 -1.10
N PHE A 103 19.69 -6.44 -0.02
CA PHE A 103 19.06 -7.10 1.10
C PHE A 103 17.91 -8.02 0.67
N LYS A 104 17.93 -9.27 1.14
CA LYS A 104 16.86 -10.25 0.90
C LYS A 104 16.05 -10.46 2.18
N LEU A 105 14.73 -10.36 2.06
CA LEU A 105 13.81 -10.51 3.19
C LEU A 105 13.97 -11.86 3.93
N VAL A 106 14.40 -12.90 3.22
CA VAL A 106 14.65 -14.23 3.80
C VAL A 106 15.72 -14.22 4.89
N TRP A 107 16.70 -13.31 4.81
CA TRP A 107 17.78 -13.20 5.80
C TRP A 107 17.26 -12.82 7.18
N LEU A 108 16.07 -12.21 7.29
CA LEU A 108 15.47 -11.95 8.60
C LEU A 108 15.07 -13.24 9.30
N ILE A 109 14.51 -14.21 8.57
CA ILE A 109 13.94 -15.42 9.17
C ILE A 109 14.94 -16.59 9.20
N GLU A 110 16.03 -16.49 8.44
CA GLU A 110 17.09 -17.49 8.36
C GLU A 110 17.69 -17.89 9.72
N PRO A 111 17.96 -16.97 10.67
CA PRO A 111 18.51 -17.34 11.97
C PRO A 111 17.60 -18.27 12.79
N ILE A 112 16.29 -18.27 12.53
CA ILE A 112 15.30 -19.10 13.25
C ILE A 112 14.97 -20.37 12.47
N PHE A 113 14.80 -20.29 11.15
CA PHE A 113 14.28 -21.38 10.33
C PHE A 113 15.34 -22.09 9.49
N GLY A 114 16.56 -21.54 9.42
CA GLY A 114 17.69 -22.12 8.67
C GLY A 114 17.32 -22.44 7.23
N GLN A 115 17.56 -23.68 6.82
CA GLN A 115 17.34 -24.18 5.45
C GLN A 115 15.87 -24.15 4.99
N TYR A 116 14.91 -24.06 5.91
CA TYR A 116 13.48 -24.02 5.56
C TYR A 116 12.97 -22.61 5.25
N SER A 117 13.81 -21.59 5.44
CA SER A 117 13.45 -20.17 5.31
C SER A 117 12.92 -19.82 3.92
N ASP A 118 13.62 -20.25 2.87
CA ASP A 118 13.20 -20.00 1.48
C ASP A 118 11.82 -20.58 1.18
N PHE A 119 11.60 -21.84 1.58
CA PHE A 119 10.34 -22.54 1.35
C PHE A 119 9.18 -21.90 2.12
N LEU A 120 9.41 -21.55 3.39
CA LEU A 120 8.41 -20.88 4.22
C LEU A 120 8.06 -19.50 3.66
N LEU A 121 9.06 -18.70 3.29
CA LEU A 121 8.85 -17.39 2.72
C LEU A 121 8.08 -17.47 1.39
N ALA A 122 8.42 -18.44 0.52
CA ALA A 122 7.72 -18.63 -0.75
C ALA A 122 6.23 -18.94 -0.56
N ILE A 123 5.89 -19.89 0.32
CA ILE A 123 4.48 -20.26 0.60
C ILE A 123 3.72 -19.08 1.20
N VAL A 124 4.31 -18.44 2.20
CA VAL A 124 3.73 -17.27 2.86
C VAL A 124 3.46 -16.16 1.85
N SER A 125 4.47 -15.80 1.06
CA SER A 125 4.37 -14.74 0.06
C SER A 125 3.29 -15.05 -0.95
N LEU A 126 3.20 -16.29 -1.42
CA LEU A 126 2.15 -16.71 -2.35
C LEU A 126 0.75 -16.52 -1.75
N ILE A 127 0.52 -16.98 -0.51
CA ILE A 127 -0.79 -16.84 0.15
C ILE A 127 -1.13 -15.38 0.40
N LEU A 128 -0.16 -14.57 0.83
CA LEU A 128 -0.36 -13.13 1.06
C LEU A 128 -0.65 -12.39 -0.24
N CYS A 129 0.09 -12.65 -1.32
CA CYS A 129 -0.13 -12.04 -2.63
C CYS A 129 -1.53 -12.39 -3.18
N ILE A 130 -1.94 -13.66 -3.12
CA ILE A 130 -3.28 -14.07 -3.56
C ILE A 130 -4.37 -13.41 -2.71
N GLY A 131 -4.18 -13.39 -1.39
CA GLY A 131 -5.12 -12.76 -0.46
C GLY A 131 -5.31 -11.26 -0.75
N THR A 132 -4.21 -10.54 -0.90
CA THR A 132 -4.20 -9.11 -1.23
C THR A 132 -4.84 -8.86 -2.59
N LEU A 133 -4.52 -9.66 -3.62
CA LEU A 133 -5.14 -9.55 -4.93
C LEU A 133 -6.67 -9.69 -4.85
N ILE A 134 -7.17 -10.72 -4.17
CA ILE A 134 -8.62 -10.94 -4.03
C ILE A 134 -9.30 -9.77 -3.30
N LEU A 135 -8.69 -9.26 -2.22
CA LEU A 135 -9.23 -8.14 -1.45
C LEU A 135 -9.29 -6.85 -2.27
N PHE A 136 -8.20 -6.48 -2.94
CA PHE A 136 -8.13 -5.25 -3.73
C PHE A 136 -9.02 -5.34 -4.98
N VAL A 137 -8.98 -6.45 -5.72
CA VAL A 137 -9.85 -6.64 -6.89
C VAL A 137 -11.31 -6.61 -6.47
N GLY A 138 -11.68 -7.29 -5.38
CA GLY A 138 -13.03 -7.27 -4.84
C GLY A 138 -13.48 -5.87 -4.42
N GLY A 139 -12.64 -5.16 -3.66
CA GLY A 139 -12.93 -3.80 -3.20
C GLY A 139 -13.08 -2.80 -4.35
N VAL A 140 -12.14 -2.80 -5.29
CA VAL A 140 -12.15 -1.90 -6.45
C VAL A 140 -13.32 -2.24 -7.39
N ALA A 141 -13.65 -3.52 -7.59
CA ALA A 141 -14.79 -3.89 -8.42
C ALA A 141 -16.12 -3.41 -7.82
N ARG A 142 -16.28 -3.46 -6.48
CA ARG A 142 -17.44 -2.89 -5.77
C ARG A 142 -17.51 -1.37 -5.94
N LEU A 143 -16.38 -0.68 -5.80
CA LEU A 143 -16.30 0.77 -6.00
C LEU A 143 -16.68 1.18 -7.42
N ILE A 144 -16.10 0.53 -8.43
CA ILE A 144 -16.41 0.77 -9.85
C ILE A 144 -17.91 0.55 -10.09
N PHE A 145 -18.49 -0.54 -9.58
CA PHE A 145 -19.91 -0.82 -9.73
C PHE A 145 -20.79 0.27 -9.09
N ALA A 146 -20.51 0.66 -7.85
CA ALA A 146 -21.29 1.68 -7.12
C ALA A 146 -21.21 3.07 -7.78
N LEU A 147 -20.06 3.42 -8.35
CA LEU A 147 -19.92 4.65 -9.15
C LEU A 147 -20.62 4.53 -10.50
N SER A 148 -20.66 3.32 -11.06
CA SER A 148 -21.24 3.07 -12.38
C SER A 148 -22.76 3.10 -12.37
N GLU A 149 -23.39 2.67 -11.28
CA GLU A 149 -24.84 2.73 -11.12
C GLU A 149 -25.38 4.17 -11.16
N LYS A 150 -24.56 5.16 -10.80
CA LYS A 150 -24.95 6.57 -10.69
C LYS A 150 -24.71 7.41 -11.96
N LYS A 151 -24.05 6.89 -12.99
CA LYS A 151 -23.66 7.66 -14.19
C LYS A 151 -24.02 6.94 -15.49
N THR A 152 -24.40 7.70 -16.51
CA THR A 152 -24.94 7.15 -17.76
C THR A 152 -23.99 7.36 -18.94
N ASN A 153 -22.79 6.74 -18.90
CA ASN A 153 -21.88 6.70 -20.06
C ASN A 153 -21.65 5.24 -20.53
N PHE A 154 -21.16 5.05 -21.76
CA PHE A 154 -20.99 3.71 -22.38
C PHE A 154 -20.08 2.76 -21.58
N ILE A 155 -18.96 3.27 -21.07
CA ILE A 155 -18.04 2.51 -20.21
C ILE A 155 -18.78 2.06 -18.95
N THR A 156 -19.56 2.96 -18.39
CA THR A 156 -20.34 2.80 -17.17
C THR A 156 -21.43 1.73 -17.30
N MET A 157 -22.06 1.62 -18.48
CA MET A 157 -23.03 0.54 -18.76
C MET A 157 -22.40 -0.85 -18.82
N LYS A 158 -21.14 -0.97 -19.27
CA LYS A 158 -20.43 -2.26 -19.27
C LYS A 158 -19.96 -2.63 -17.86
N THR A 159 -19.49 -1.67 -17.07
CA THR A 159 -18.99 -1.89 -15.71
C THR A 159 -20.10 -2.08 -14.66
N ALA A 160 -21.32 -1.58 -14.91
CA ALA A 160 -22.50 -1.77 -14.06
C ALA A 160 -23.13 -3.17 -14.18
N LYS A 161 -22.60 -4.09 -15.00
CA LYS A 161 -23.14 -5.45 -15.13
C LYS A 161 -22.84 -6.29 -13.88
N LYS A 162 -23.87 -6.94 -13.34
CA LYS A 162 -23.78 -7.89 -12.23
C LYS A 162 -24.33 -9.27 -12.59
N LEU A 163 -23.78 -10.31 -11.97
CA LEU A 163 -24.34 -11.66 -12.01
C LEU A 163 -25.59 -11.78 -11.11
N LYS A 164 -26.31 -12.91 -11.22
CA LYS A 164 -27.48 -13.23 -10.37
C LYS A 164 -27.16 -13.25 -8.88
N ASN A 165 -25.93 -13.58 -8.50
CA ASN A 165 -25.45 -13.60 -7.12
C ASN A 165 -24.93 -12.22 -6.62
N GLY A 166 -25.08 -11.15 -7.40
CA GLY A 166 -24.64 -9.81 -7.04
C GLY A 166 -23.17 -9.50 -7.35
N THR A 167 -22.40 -10.43 -7.91
CA THR A 167 -20.99 -10.18 -8.27
C THR A 167 -20.88 -9.17 -9.44
N PRO A 168 -20.08 -8.08 -9.32
CA PRO A 168 -19.93 -7.05 -10.36
C PRO A 168 -19.01 -7.51 -11.50
N ILE A 169 -19.48 -8.46 -12.31
CA ILE A 169 -18.70 -9.07 -13.39
C ILE A 169 -18.21 -8.07 -14.44
N GLY A 170 -18.98 -7.01 -14.69
CA GLY A 170 -18.59 -5.95 -15.61
C GLY A 170 -17.30 -5.26 -15.19
N ALA A 171 -17.22 -4.87 -13.92
CA ALA A 171 -16.02 -4.28 -13.34
C ALA A 171 -14.85 -5.28 -13.29
N LEU A 172 -15.12 -6.54 -12.91
CA LEU A 172 -14.09 -7.59 -12.85
C LEU A 172 -13.44 -7.85 -14.22
N ASN A 173 -14.23 -7.92 -15.30
CA ASN A 173 -13.69 -8.13 -16.65
C ASN A 173 -12.79 -6.97 -17.08
N VAL A 174 -13.17 -5.73 -16.77
CA VAL A 174 -12.32 -4.56 -17.08
C VAL A 174 -11.03 -4.59 -16.27
N LEU A 175 -11.10 -4.90 -14.96
CA LEU A 175 -9.91 -5.02 -14.12
C LEU A 175 -8.98 -6.15 -14.59
N SER A 176 -9.55 -7.31 -14.95
CA SER A 176 -8.79 -8.44 -15.49
C SER A 176 -8.05 -8.04 -16.78
N PHE A 177 -8.71 -7.33 -17.69
CA PHE A 177 -8.06 -6.82 -18.89
C PHE A 177 -6.91 -5.86 -18.57
N ILE A 178 -7.12 -4.90 -17.66
CA ILE A 178 -6.07 -3.98 -17.23
C ILE A 178 -4.88 -4.75 -16.65
N TYR A 179 -5.11 -5.75 -15.80
CA TYR A 179 -4.04 -6.56 -15.21
C TYR A 179 -3.25 -7.36 -16.24
N VAL A 180 -3.92 -7.96 -17.23
CA VAL A 180 -3.23 -8.68 -18.32
C VAL A 180 -2.34 -7.71 -19.11
N VAL A 181 -2.83 -6.51 -19.42
CA VAL A 181 -2.02 -5.48 -20.09
C VAL A 181 -0.84 -5.07 -19.23
N THR A 182 -1.04 -4.80 -17.94
CA THR A 182 0.04 -4.43 -17.02
C THR A 182 1.10 -5.54 -16.91
N LEU A 183 0.67 -6.80 -16.75
CA LEU A 183 1.58 -7.95 -16.70
C LEU A 183 2.36 -8.11 -18.01
N TYR A 184 1.72 -7.87 -19.15
CA TYR A 184 2.41 -7.88 -20.44
C TYR A 184 3.45 -6.77 -20.54
N LEU A 185 3.14 -5.56 -20.08
CA LEU A 185 4.10 -4.43 -20.05
C LEU A 185 5.29 -4.69 -19.12
N VAL A 186 5.07 -5.39 -18.01
CA VAL A 186 6.16 -5.86 -17.13
C VAL A 186 6.99 -6.94 -17.83
N TYR A 187 6.35 -7.89 -18.51
CA TYR A 187 7.05 -8.97 -19.22
C TYR A 187 8.00 -8.47 -20.32
N ILE A 188 7.69 -7.35 -20.98
CA ILE A 188 8.54 -6.72 -21.99
C ILE A 188 9.46 -5.62 -21.43
N ASP A 189 9.65 -5.59 -20.10
CA ASP A 189 10.54 -4.67 -19.37
C ASP A 189 10.25 -3.16 -19.57
N ILE A 190 9.04 -2.81 -20.04
CA ILE A 190 8.61 -1.40 -20.13
C ILE A 190 8.27 -0.85 -18.74
N LEU A 191 7.71 -1.69 -17.86
CA LEU A 191 7.37 -1.33 -16.48
C LEU A 191 8.12 -2.22 -15.49
N THR A 192 8.86 -1.59 -14.57
CA THR A 192 9.46 -2.26 -13.42
C THR A 192 8.50 -2.30 -12.23
N LEU A 193 8.76 -3.18 -11.26
CA LEU A 193 7.97 -3.23 -10.02
C LEU A 193 8.02 -1.90 -9.26
N ASP A 194 9.20 -1.29 -9.16
CA ASP A 194 9.38 0.01 -8.51
C ASP A 194 8.55 1.10 -9.20
N ASN A 195 8.50 1.11 -10.54
CA ASN A 195 7.67 2.02 -11.29
C ASN A 195 6.18 1.79 -10.97
N LEU A 196 5.71 0.54 -10.96
CA LEU A 196 4.32 0.22 -10.65
C LEU A 196 3.92 0.68 -9.24
N VAL A 197 4.78 0.44 -8.25
CA VAL A 197 4.57 0.89 -6.87
C VAL A 197 4.51 2.42 -6.83
N ALA A 198 5.46 3.11 -7.48
CA ALA A 198 5.48 4.56 -7.51
C ALA A 198 4.25 5.17 -8.20
N PHE A 199 3.77 4.57 -9.30
CA PHE A 199 2.52 4.95 -9.97
C PHE A 199 1.34 4.80 -9.03
N ALA A 200 1.23 3.64 -8.37
CA ALA A 200 0.13 3.36 -7.47
C ALA A 200 0.14 4.29 -6.25
N ASP A 201 1.29 4.50 -5.61
CA ASP A 201 1.47 5.43 -4.49
C ASP A 201 1.10 6.86 -4.88
N GLY A 202 1.49 7.33 -6.07
CA GLY A 202 1.08 8.65 -6.56
C GLY A 202 -0.45 8.83 -6.60
N PHE A 203 -1.18 7.81 -7.05
CA PHE A 203 -2.65 7.83 -7.03
C PHE A 203 -3.23 7.71 -5.62
N PHE A 204 -2.69 6.83 -4.77
CA PHE A 204 -3.14 6.68 -3.38
C PHE A 204 -2.94 7.94 -2.56
N ILE A 205 -1.75 8.55 -2.65
CA ILE A 205 -1.42 9.83 -2.00
C ILE A 205 -2.38 10.93 -2.48
N SER A 206 -2.62 11.02 -3.79
CA SER A 206 -3.57 12.01 -4.35
C SER A 206 -4.98 11.82 -3.82
N ASN A 207 -5.47 10.59 -3.77
CA ASN A 207 -6.79 10.27 -3.21
C ASN A 207 -6.86 10.58 -1.70
N ALA A 208 -5.80 10.28 -0.96
CA ALA A 208 -5.69 10.61 0.46
C ALA A 208 -5.72 12.13 0.69
N ILE A 209 -5.03 12.92 -0.14
CA ILE A 209 -5.06 14.40 -0.08
C ILE A 209 -6.49 14.92 -0.29
N ILE A 210 -7.26 14.39 -1.24
CA ILE A 210 -8.65 14.79 -1.45
C ILE A 210 -9.48 14.53 -0.17
N GLY A 211 -9.29 13.37 0.45
CA GLY A 211 -9.94 13.02 1.72
C GLY A 211 -9.55 13.96 2.87
N LEU A 212 -8.26 14.28 3.00
CA LEU A 212 -7.73 15.18 4.04
C LEU A 212 -8.22 16.61 3.84
N VAL A 213 -8.21 17.13 2.61
CA VAL A 213 -8.76 18.46 2.28
C VAL A 213 -10.24 18.52 2.62
N THR A 214 -11.01 17.48 2.30
CA THR A 214 -12.42 17.38 2.68
C THR A 214 -12.58 17.42 4.20
N ALA A 215 -11.73 16.71 4.95
CA ALA A 215 -11.74 16.75 6.41
C ALA A 215 -11.39 18.14 6.98
N ILE A 216 -10.48 18.89 6.36
CA ILE A 216 -10.14 20.27 6.75
C ILE A 216 -11.35 21.20 6.59
N ILE A 217 -12.12 21.01 5.50
CA ILE A 217 -13.33 21.79 5.22
C ILE A 217 -14.45 21.42 6.19
N LEU A 218 -14.65 20.12 6.44
CA LEU A 218 -15.79 19.61 7.22
C LEU A 218 -15.62 19.79 8.74
N PHE A 219 -14.40 19.68 9.27
CA PHE A 219 -14.19 19.76 10.72
C PHE A 219 -14.12 21.22 11.21
N GLU A 220 -15.00 21.54 12.15
CA GLU A 220 -14.98 22.80 12.89
C GLU A 220 -13.89 22.73 13.98
N LYS A 221 -12.86 23.59 13.85
CA LYS A 221 -11.65 23.74 14.69
C LYS A 221 -11.44 22.66 15.78
N SER A 222 -10.90 21.52 15.36
CA SER A 222 -10.51 20.39 16.22
C SER A 222 -9.05 20.02 15.99
N PHE A 223 -8.42 19.34 16.95
CA PHE A 223 -7.12 18.67 16.77
C PHE A 223 -7.05 17.90 15.44
N LEU A 224 -8.15 17.27 15.04
CA LEU A 224 -8.27 16.53 13.78
C LEU A 224 -8.10 17.40 12.53
N ARG A 225 -8.54 18.67 12.57
CA ARG A 225 -8.36 19.61 11.46
C ARG A 225 -6.89 20.01 11.30
N TYR A 226 -6.20 20.26 12.42
CA TYR A 226 -4.78 20.57 12.39
C TYR A 226 -3.95 19.38 11.90
N ALA A 227 -4.25 18.18 12.41
CA ALA A 227 -3.63 16.95 11.93
C ALA A 227 -3.86 16.75 10.43
N ALA A 228 -5.08 16.96 9.93
CA ALA A 228 -5.39 16.86 8.51
C ALA A 228 -4.61 17.87 7.65
N PHE A 229 -4.42 19.11 8.15
CA PHE A 229 -3.61 20.12 7.47
C PHE A 229 -2.14 19.71 7.38
N VAL A 230 -1.54 19.27 8.48
CA VAL A 230 -0.15 18.81 8.52
C VAL A 230 0.06 17.59 7.62
N LEU A 231 -0.83 16.60 7.68
CA LEU A 231 -0.76 15.42 6.81
C LEU A 231 -0.91 15.78 5.34
N THR A 232 -1.79 16.74 5.00
CA THR A 232 -1.95 17.20 3.62
C THR A 232 -0.64 17.78 3.09
N PHE A 233 0.03 18.63 3.88
CA PHE A 233 1.32 19.21 3.50
C PHE A 233 2.41 18.14 3.35
N LEU A 234 2.47 17.17 4.26
CA LEU A 234 3.45 16.08 4.22
C LEU A 234 3.23 15.20 2.99
N PHE A 235 2.01 14.77 2.73
CA PHE A 235 1.66 13.94 1.57
C PHE A 235 1.87 14.69 0.25
N ALA A 236 1.54 15.98 0.19
CA ALA A 236 1.86 16.81 -0.96
C ALA A 236 3.38 16.91 -1.20
N SER A 237 4.18 17.04 -0.12
CA SER A 237 5.63 17.10 -0.22
C SER A 237 6.23 15.79 -0.72
N ILE A 238 5.74 14.64 -0.24
CA ILE A 238 6.15 13.31 -0.76
C ILE A 238 5.79 13.18 -2.24
N LEU A 239 4.60 13.63 -2.64
CA LEU A 239 4.13 13.54 -4.02
C LEU A 239 5.04 14.29 -5.01
N LEU A 240 5.71 15.37 -4.58
CA LEU A 240 6.67 16.12 -5.42
C LEU A 240 7.90 15.30 -5.82
N PHE A 241 8.24 14.27 -5.04
CA PHE A 241 9.31 13.33 -5.38
C PHE A 241 8.87 12.22 -6.34
N SER A 242 7.59 12.22 -6.74
CA SER A 242 7.09 11.33 -7.78
C SER A 242 7.60 11.75 -9.16
N ASN A 243 7.56 10.82 -10.10
CA ASN A 243 7.96 11.07 -11.47
C ASN A 243 7.05 12.14 -12.10
N ILE A 244 7.62 13.03 -12.92
CA ILE A 244 6.88 14.07 -13.64
C ILE A 244 5.70 13.50 -14.45
N TYR A 245 5.84 12.30 -15.02
CA TYR A 245 4.74 11.66 -15.75
C TYR A 245 3.54 11.36 -14.84
N ILE A 246 3.79 10.91 -13.60
CA ILE A 246 2.74 10.63 -12.60
C ILE A 246 2.04 11.92 -12.22
N LEU A 247 2.81 12.95 -11.88
CA LEU A 247 2.32 14.28 -11.54
C LEU A 247 1.47 14.88 -12.68
N CYS A 248 1.94 14.78 -13.93
CA CYS A 248 1.22 15.24 -15.11
C CYS A 248 -0.12 14.51 -15.27
N ILE A 249 -0.14 13.18 -15.14
CA ILE A 249 -1.39 12.39 -15.25
C ILE A 249 -2.40 12.81 -14.17
N ILE A 250 -1.95 12.92 -12.92
CA ILE A 250 -2.81 13.36 -11.80
C ILE A 250 -3.37 14.75 -12.07
N LEU A 251 -2.51 15.69 -12.52
CA LEU A 251 -2.92 17.06 -12.82
C LEU A 251 -3.92 17.13 -13.98
N VAL A 252 -3.70 16.37 -15.06
CA VAL A 252 -4.63 16.28 -16.19
C VAL A 252 -5.97 15.72 -15.75
N LEU A 253 -5.99 14.65 -14.94
CA LEU A 253 -7.22 14.07 -14.40
C LEU A 253 -7.97 15.04 -13.48
N PHE A 254 -7.23 15.79 -12.66
CA PHE A 254 -7.81 16.83 -11.81
C PHE A 254 -8.44 17.94 -12.63
N LEU A 255 -7.73 18.49 -13.62
CA LEU A 255 -8.25 19.53 -14.52
C LEU A 255 -9.46 19.03 -15.31
N PHE A 256 -9.38 17.83 -15.90
CA PHE A 256 -10.50 17.23 -16.63
C PHE A 256 -11.75 17.11 -15.76
N THR A 257 -11.59 16.68 -14.50
CA THR A 257 -12.70 16.56 -13.55
C THR A 257 -13.26 17.91 -13.16
N TYR A 258 -12.40 18.91 -12.91
CA TYR A 258 -12.81 20.27 -12.57
C TYR A 258 -13.60 20.94 -13.69
N PHE A 259 -13.11 20.86 -14.94
CA PHE A 259 -13.77 21.46 -16.09
C PHE A 259 -15.06 20.74 -16.49
N LYS A 260 -15.19 19.44 -16.20
CA LYS A 260 -16.43 18.70 -16.48
C LYS A 260 -17.55 19.00 -15.47
N ASN A 261 -17.21 19.42 -14.26
CA ASN A 261 -18.17 19.75 -13.20
C ASN A 261 -18.52 21.25 -13.14
N ARG A 262 -17.89 22.09 -13.95
CA ARG A 262 -18.32 23.46 -14.25
C ARG A 262 -19.18 23.47 -15.50
#